data_AF-A0A6A4GUF8-F1
#
_entry.id   AF-A0A6A4GUF8-F1
#
_cell.length_a   1.000
_cell.length_b   1.000
_cell.length_c   1.000
_cell.angle_alpha   90.00
_cell.angle_beta   90.00
_cell.angle_gamma   90.00
#
_symmetry.space_group_name_H-M   'P 1'
#
loop_
_entity.id
_entity.type
_entity.pdbx_description
1 polymer ?
#
loop_
_entity_poly.entity_id
_entity_poly.type
_entity_poly.pdbx_seq_one_letter_code
_entity_poly.pdbx_strand_id
1 'polypeptide(L)'
;MAAINPPFLYGPSAPGFPPSTTSSSLGTNGFVYSLLEGKLSPIVSPNLCDIRDTARAHVDALLAVYADIIKANQPQRFLVGAPFQWKESVEYLESADAGLPEDTRKRLPSKEARDGLAPYPDRSRLLIRLGEASSWIARLAE
;
A
#
# COMPACT_ATOMS: atom_id res chain seq x y z
N MET A 1 1.54 -12.53 21.25
CA MET A 1 2.23 -12.50 19.93
C MET A 1 1.45 -11.57 19.00
N ALA A 2 2.10 -10.74 18.20
CA ALA A 2 1.42 -9.86 17.25
C ALA A 2 1.82 -10.19 15.81
N ALA A 3 0.85 -10.24 14.90
CA ALA A 3 1.08 -10.46 13.48
C ALA A 3 0.53 -9.27 12.68
N ILE A 4 1.38 -8.70 11.82
CA ILE A 4 1.00 -7.64 10.88
C ILE A 4 0.72 -8.29 9.53
N ASN A 5 -0.47 -8.07 9.00
CA ASN A 5 -0.93 -8.63 7.73
C ASN A 5 -1.20 -7.50 6.75
N PRO A 6 -0.15 -7.02 6.05
CA PRO A 6 -0.34 -6.04 4.99
C PRO A 6 -0.95 -6.71 3.75
N PRO A 7 -1.69 -5.96 2.92
CA PRO A 7 -2.12 -6.41 1.60
C PRO A 7 -0.96 -6.24 0.62
N PHE A 8 -1.20 -5.69 -0.58
CA PHE A 8 -0.13 -5.41 -1.53
C PHE A 8 0.77 -4.29 -1.02
N LEU A 9 2.05 -4.61 -0.83
CA LEU A 9 3.05 -3.64 -0.41
C LEU A 9 3.54 -2.83 -1.61
N TYR A 10 3.70 -1.53 -1.43
CA TYR A 10 4.38 -0.69 -2.40
C TYR A 10 5.28 0.34 -1.71
N GLY A 11 6.26 0.86 -2.44
CA GLY A 11 7.11 1.95 -1.98
C GLY A 11 8.59 1.73 -2.27
N PRO A 12 9.41 2.73 -1.92
CA PRO A 12 10.84 2.70 -2.22
C PRO A 12 11.57 1.64 -1.39
N SER A 13 12.71 1.16 -1.91
CA SER A 13 13.67 0.42 -1.10
C SER A 13 14.13 1.25 0.11
N ALA A 14 14.49 0.57 1.19
CA ALA A 14 15.05 1.23 2.36
C ALA A 14 16.35 2.00 2.00
N PRO A 15 16.64 3.14 2.65
CA PRO A 15 17.88 3.88 2.42
C PRO A 15 19.10 2.99 2.59
N GLY A 16 20.05 3.05 1.65
CA GLY A 16 21.27 2.24 1.65
C GLY A 16 21.11 0.83 1.09
N PHE A 17 19.90 0.40 0.72
CA PHE A 17 19.69 -0.84 -0.02
C PHE A 17 19.68 -0.56 -1.53
N PRO A 18 20.31 -1.42 -2.35
CA PRO A 18 20.30 -1.24 -3.78
C PRO A 18 18.86 -1.31 -4.32
N PRO A 19 18.49 -0.46 -5.30
CA PRO A 19 17.23 -0.62 -5.99
C PRO A 19 17.19 -1.97 -6.71
N SER A 20 16.00 -2.51 -6.87
CA SER A 20 15.78 -3.70 -7.69
C SER A 20 16.29 -3.44 -9.11
N THR A 21 17.12 -4.36 -9.62
CA THR A 21 17.77 -4.24 -10.94
C THR A 21 17.06 -5.06 -12.02
N THR A 22 16.07 -5.87 -11.64
CA THR A 22 15.31 -6.73 -12.55
C THR A 22 13.82 -6.63 -12.27
N SER A 23 13.00 -6.74 -13.30
CA SER A 23 11.53 -6.75 -13.14
C SER A 23 11.04 -7.82 -12.16
N SER A 24 11.70 -8.99 -12.13
CA SER A 24 11.39 -10.09 -11.21
C SER A 24 11.70 -9.79 -9.74
N SER A 25 12.61 -8.85 -9.45
CA SER A 25 12.98 -8.47 -8.08
C SER A 25 12.15 -7.30 -7.52
N LEU A 26 11.25 -6.71 -8.31
CA LEU A 26 10.35 -5.65 -7.85
C LEU A 26 9.25 -6.16 -6.93
N GLY A 27 8.94 -7.47 -6.97
CA GLY A 27 7.81 -8.02 -6.22
C GLY A 27 6.51 -7.29 -6.56
N THR A 28 5.74 -6.91 -5.53
CA THR A 28 4.46 -6.20 -5.70
C THR A 28 4.62 -4.77 -6.22
N ASN A 29 5.80 -4.13 -6.11
CA ASN A 29 6.06 -2.84 -6.76
C ASN A 29 5.97 -2.93 -8.28
N GLY A 30 6.22 -4.11 -8.87
CA GLY A 30 6.15 -4.33 -10.30
C GLY A 30 4.79 -3.95 -10.90
N PHE A 31 3.70 -4.11 -10.14
CA PHE A 31 2.36 -3.73 -10.58
C PHE A 31 2.16 -2.21 -10.65
N VAL A 32 2.81 -1.45 -9.77
CA VAL A 32 2.78 0.02 -9.84
C VAL A 32 3.66 0.51 -10.99
N TYR A 33 4.86 -0.06 -11.14
CA TYR A 33 5.76 0.30 -12.23
C TYR A 33 5.21 -0.07 -13.62
N SER A 34 4.36 -1.11 -13.74
CA SER A 34 3.75 -1.46 -15.03
C SER A 34 2.85 -0.36 -15.58
N LEU A 35 2.26 0.49 -14.72
CA LEU A 35 1.50 1.66 -15.16
C LEU A 35 2.39 2.66 -15.93
N LEU A 36 3.65 2.82 -15.51
CA LEU A 36 4.61 3.70 -16.19
C LEU A 36 5.04 3.15 -17.57
N GLU A 37 4.72 1.89 -17.84
CA GLU A 37 4.90 1.23 -19.15
C GLU A 37 3.59 1.13 -19.94
N GLY A 38 2.50 1.71 -19.45
CA GLY A 38 1.19 1.68 -20.12
C GLY A 38 0.43 0.37 -19.97
N LYS A 39 0.87 -0.48 -19.04
CA LYS A 39 0.27 -1.79 -18.80
C LYS A 39 -0.59 -1.77 -17.54
N LEU A 40 -1.83 -2.19 -17.69
CA LEU A 40 -2.72 -2.47 -16.56
C LEU A 40 -2.45 -3.87 -16.00
N SER A 41 -2.35 -3.97 -14.67
CA SER A 41 -2.19 -5.25 -14.01
C SER A 41 -3.53 -6.02 -14.01
N PRO A 42 -3.56 -7.31 -14.41
CA PRO A 42 -4.81 -8.05 -14.62
C PRO A 42 -5.54 -8.45 -13.34
N ILE A 43 -4.88 -8.50 -12.17
CA ILE A 43 -5.50 -8.98 -10.92
C ILE A 43 -4.82 -8.31 -9.75
N VAL A 44 -5.57 -7.55 -8.95
CA VAL A 44 -4.98 -6.94 -7.75
C VAL A 44 -6.06 -6.69 -6.70
N SER A 45 -5.76 -7.15 -5.48
CA SER A 45 -6.53 -6.91 -4.26
C SER A 45 -6.93 -5.43 -4.16
N PRO A 46 -8.08 -5.09 -3.56
CA PRO A 46 -8.50 -3.70 -3.46
C PRO A 46 -7.62 -2.89 -2.54
N ASN A 47 -6.64 -3.48 -1.86
CA ASN A 47 -5.94 -2.84 -0.78
C ASN A 47 -4.44 -2.75 -1.07
N LEU A 48 -3.88 -1.56 -0.86
CA LEU A 48 -2.44 -1.31 -0.85
C LEU A 48 -1.99 -0.90 0.56
N CYS A 49 -0.70 -1.08 0.83
CA CYS A 49 -0.03 -0.47 1.97
C CYS A 49 1.34 0.04 1.56
N ASP A 50 1.66 1.27 1.98
CA ASP A 50 3.01 1.78 1.86
C ASP A 50 3.93 0.93 2.76
N ILE A 51 5.09 0.54 2.23
CA ILE A 51 6.08 -0.29 2.92
C ILE A 51 6.56 0.37 4.23
N ARG A 52 6.60 1.70 4.29
CA ARG A 52 7.01 2.47 5.47
C ARG A 52 5.97 2.36 6.58
N ASP A 53 4.69 2.32 6.25
CA ASP A 53 3.61 2.17 7.23
C ASP A 53 3.55 0.73 7.75
N THR A 54 3.79 -0.26 6.89
CA THR A 54 3.98 -1.65 7.34
C THR A 54 5.17 -1.77 8.27
N ALA A 55 6.31 -1.16 7.95
CA ALA A 55 7.48 -1.19 8.81
C ALA A 55 7.22 -0.56 10.18
N ARG A 56 6.55 0.61 10.22
CA ARG A 56 6.10 1.26 11.46
C ARG A 56 5.19 0.34 12.27
N ALA A 57 4.18 -0.26 11.65
CA ALA A 57 3.27 -1.17 12.34
C ALA A 57 3.97 -2.38 12.96
N HIS A 58 5.03 -2.91 12.32
CA HIS A 58 5.84 -3.99 12.92
C HIS A 58 6.61 -3.50 14.15
N VAL A 59 7.22 -2.32 14.09
CA VAL A 59 7.94 -1.72 15.24
C VAL A 59 6.96 -1.45 16.38
N ASP A 60 5.82 -0.85 16.09
CA ASP A 60 4.79 -0.53 17.07
C ASP A 60 4.23 -1.78 17.75
N ALA A 61 3.95 -2.84 16.98
CA ALA A 61 3.51 -4.12 17.54
C ALA A 61 4.58 -4.75 18.43
N LEU A 62 5.87 -4.64 18.08
CA LEU A 62 6.96 -5.11 18.93
C LEU A 62 7.03 -4.32 20.24
N LEU A 63 6.94 -3.00 20.18
CA LEU A 63 6.94 -2.12 21.35
C LEU A 63 5.73 -2.39 22.26
N ALA A 64 4.55 -2.60 21.69
CA ALA A 64 3.33 -2.91 22.43
C ALA A 64 3.40 -4.27 23.16
N VAL A 65 4.07 -5.26 22.57
CA VAL A 65 4.35 -6.55 23.25
C VAL A 65 5.36 -6.33 24.38
N TYR A 66 6.41 -5.55 24.16
CA TYR A 66 7.42 -5.26 25.19
C TYR A 66 6.84 -4.49 26.38
N ALA A 67 5.94 -3.54 26.12
CA ALA A 67 5.23 -2.77 27.14
C ALA A 67 4.08 -3.54 27.82
N ASP A 68 3.90 -4.82 27.50
CA ASP A 68 2.81 -5.68 28.01
C ASP A 68 1.39 -5.10 27.76
N ILE A 69 1.25 -4.26 26.74
CA ILE A 69 -0.04 -3.76 26.22
C ILE A 69 -0.73 -4.90 25.46
N ILE A 70 0.01 -5.56 24.57
CA ILE A 70 -0.45 -6.79 23.91
C ILE A 70 0.08 -7.97 24.71
N LYS A 71 -0.81 -8.63 25.45
CA LYS A 71 -0.44 -9.80 26.27
C LYS A 71 0.13 -10.92 25.41
N ALA A 72 1.22 -11.52 25.87
CA ALA A 72 1.92 -12.57 25.12
C ALA A 72 1.00 -13.76 24.76
N ASN A 73 0.07 -14.11 25.66
CA ASN A 73 -0.91 -15.19 25.52
C ASN A 73 -2.17 -14.82 24.71
N GLN A 74 -2.29 -13.57 24.25
CA GLN A 74 -3.41 -13.13 23.43
C GLN A 74 -2.88 -12.75 22.03
N PRO A 75 -2.85 -13.69 21.07
CA PRO A 75 -2.36 -13.39 19.74
C PRO A 75 -3.28 -12.39 19.03
N GLN A 76 -2.72 -11.28 18.54
CA GLN A 76 -3.45 -10.27 17.77
C GLN A 76 -2.99 -10.25 16.31
N ARG A 77 -3.94 -10.01 15.40
CA ARG A 77 -3.70 -9.90 13.95
C ARG A 77 -4.17 -8.54 13.48
N PHE A 78 -3.23 -7.73 13.02
CA PHE A 78 -3.50 -6.38 12.53
C PHE A 78 -3.55 -6.37 11.01
N LEU A 79 -4.61 -5.80 10.45
CA LEU A 79 -4.70 -5.52 9.02
C LEU A 79 -4.20 -4.08 8.81
N VAL A 80 -3.18 -3.90 7.98
CA VAL A 80 -2.56 -2.57 7.76
C VAL A 80 -2.58 -2.28 6.27
N GLY A 81 -3.46 -1.39 5.86
CA GLY A 81 -3.60 -0.99 4.46
C GLY A 81 -4.85 -0.16 4.23
N ALA A 82 -4.97 0.39 3.03
CA ALA A 82 -6.11 1.21 2.63
C ALA A 82 -6.68 0.71 1.30
N PRO A 83 -7.98 0.92 1.06
CA PRO A 83 -8.57 0.74 -0.27
C PRO A 83 -7.80 1.53 -1.33
N PHE A 84 -7.69 0.95 -2.51
CA PHE A 84 -6.90 1.40 -3.63
C PHE A 84 -7.61 1.04 -4.93
N GLN A 85 -7.62 1.97 -5.89
CA GLN A 85 -8.15 1.74 -7.22
C GLN A 85 -7.11 2.09 -8.27
N TRP A 86 -6.91 1.17 -9.22
CA TRP A 86 -6.00 1.37 -10.34
C TRP A 86 -6.41 2.56 -11.22
N LYS A 87 -7.73 2.76 -11.40
CA LYS A 87 -8.26 3.92 -12.11
C LYS A 87 -7.82 5.24 -11.46
N GLU A 88 -8.08 5.40 -10.16
CA GLU A 88 -7.71 6.61 -9.41
C GLU A 88 -6.21 6.86 -9.43
N SER A 89 -5.42 5.78 -9.53
CA SER A 89 -3.96 5.86 -9.58
C SER A 89 -3.45 6.36 -10.92
N VAL A 90 -4.04 5.88 -12.03
CA VAL A 90 -3.71 6.42 -13.36
C VAL A 90 -4.12 7.90 -13.43
N GLU A 91 -5.31 8.25 -12.93
CA GLU A 91 -5.77 9.65 -12.83
C GLU A 91 -4.80 10.52 -12.01
N TYR A 92 -4.31 10.01 -10.88
CA TYR A 92 -3.29 10.69 -10.09
C TYR A 92 -1.97 10.85 -10.86
N LEU A 93 -1.47 9.80 -11.52
CA LEU A 93 -0.22 9.84 -12.29
C LEU A 93 -0.30 10.78 -13.51
N GLU A 94 -1.49 10.96 -14.10
CA GLU A 94 -1.75 11.94 -15.16
C GLU A 94 -1.73 13.38 -14.64
N SER A 95 -2.06 13.59 -13.36
CA SER A 95 -2.15 14.92 -12.75
C SER A 95 -0.78 15.59 -12.60
N ALA A 96 -0.78 16.92 -12.51
CA ALA A 96 0.44 17.69 -12.26
C ALA A 96 1.08 17.36 -10.90
N ASP A 97 0.27 16.95 -9.92
CA ASP A 97 0.71 16.66 -8.55
C ASP A 97 1.64 15.44 -8.47
N ALA A 98 1.52 14.50 -9.42
CA ALA A 98 2.39 13.33 -9.46
C ALA A 98 3.84 13.65 -9.87
N GLY A 99 4.10 14.84 -10.45
CA GLY A 99 5.46 15.27 -10.80
C GLY A 99 6.16 14.41 -11.85
N LEU A 100 5.43 13.59 -12.62
CA LEU A 100 6.02 12.73 -13.64
C LEU A 100 6.55 13.52 -14.85
N PRO A 101 7.66 13.09 -15.47
CA PRO A 101 8.11 13.64 -16.76
C PRO A 101 7.06 13.47 -17.88
N GLU A 102 7.00 14.42 -18.82
CA GLU A 102 6.04 14.41 -19.93
C GLU A 102 6.12 13.15 -20.82
N ASP A 103 7.33 12.64 -21.07
CA ASP A 103 7.56 11.39 -21.82
C ASP A 103 7.00 10.16 -21.09
N THR A 104 6.97 10.21 -19.76
CA THR A 104 6.41 9.14 -18.93
C THR A 104 4.89 9.23 -18.90
N ARG A 105 4.32 10.43 -18.84
CA ARG A 105 2.85 10.63 -18.91
C ARG A 105 2.26 10.11 -20.21
N LYS A 106 2.96 10.29 -21.34
CA LYS A 106 2.55 9.76 -22.65
C LYS A 106 2.49 8.22 -22.72
N ARG A 107 3.18 7.54 -21.80
CA ARG A 107 3.23 6.08 -21.73
C ARG A 107 2.20 5.50 -20.78
N LEU A 108 1.47 6.31 -20.02
CA LEU A 108 0.45 5.82 -19.09
C LEU A 108 -0.66 5.05 -19.85
N PRO A 109 -1.43 4.19 -19.15
CA PRO A 109 -2.54 3.48 -19.77
C PRO A 109 -3.53 4.45 -20.42
N SER A 110 -4.07 4.08 -21.59
CA SER A 110 -5.05 4.93 -22.26
C SER A 110 -6.32 5.10 -21.43
N LYS A 111 -7.07 6.16 -21.72
CA LYS A 111 -8.36 6.42 -21.08
C LYS A 111 -9.34 5.25 -21.24
N GLU A 112 -9.39 4.65 -22.42
CA GLU A 112 -10.25 3.49 -22.71
C GLU A 112 -9.84 2.28 -21.86
N ALA A 113 -8.53 2.02 -21.75
CA ALA A 113 -8.02 0.94 -20.92
C ALA A 113 -8.34 1.17 -19.43
N ARG A 114 -8.14 2.40 -18.96
CA ARG A 114 -8.43 2.84 -17.58
C ARG A 114 -9.92 2.74 -17.24
N ASP A 115 -10.79 3.23 -18.13
CA ASP A 115 -12.23 3.25 -17.92
C ASP A 115 -12.85 1.85 -18.11
N GLY A 116 -12.14 0.93 -18.77
CA GLY A 116 -12.48 -0.50 -18.85
C GLY A 116 -12.20 -1.29 -17.57
N LEU A 117 -11.55 -0.70 -16.56
CA LEU A 117 -11.37 -1.34 -15.25
C LEU A 117 -12.73 -1.39 -14.52
N ALA A 118 -13.17 -2.59 -14.17
CA ALA A 118 -14.40 -2.76 -13.39
C ALA A 118 -14.28 -1.97 -12.06
N PRO A 119 -15.29 -1.16 -11.68
CA PRO A 119 -15.29 -0.51 -10.39
C PRO A 119 -15.31 -1.56 -9.27
N TYR A 120 -14.56 -1.33 -8.19
CA TYR A 120 -14.67 -2.20 -7.03
C TYR A 120 -16.08 -2.15 -6.43
N PRO A 121 -16.64 -3.30 -5.99
CA PRO A 121 -17.86 -3.30 -5.21
C PRO A 121 -17.68 -2.49 -3.91
N ASP A 122 -18.69 -1.65 -3.64
CA ASP A 122 -18.95 -0.78 -2.48
C ASP A 122 -17.86 -0.64 -1.37
N ARG A 123 -17.43 0.62 -1.13
CA ARG A 123 -16.41 1.04 -0.15
C ARG A 123 -16.82 0.86 1.32
N SER A 124 -18.05 0.46 1.61
CA SER A 124 -18.65 0.46 2.95
C SER A 124 -18.13 -0.60 3.93
N ARG A 125 -17.30 -1.57 3.50
CA ARG A 125 -16.91 -2.74 4.34
C ARG A 125 -15.46 -2.80 4.83
N LEU A 126 -14.58 -1.88 4.44
CA LEU A 126 -13.13 -1.99 4.75
C LEU A 126 -12.55 -0.61 5.11
N LEU A 127 -12.72 -0.17 6.36
CA LEU A 127 -12.11 1.06 6.85
C LEU A 127 -11.46 0.84 8.22
N ILE A 128 -10.13 0.74 8.23
CA ILE A 128 -9.32 1.39 9.26
C ILE A 128 -8.45 2.40 8.51
N ARG A 129 -8.67 3.70 8.76
CA ARG A 129 -7.92 4.77 8.09
C ARG A 129 -6.49 4.80 8.63
N LEU A 130 -5.52 4.99 7.74
CA LEU A 130 -4.07 5.13 8.03
C LEU A 130 -3.74 6.22 9.07
N GLY A 131 -4.62 7.21 9.26
CA GLY A 131 -4.47 8.25 10.29
C GLY A 131 -4.86 7.82 11.71
N GLU A 132 -5.54 6.67 11.86
CA GLU A 132 -5.94 6.20 13.18
C GLU A 132 -4.97 5.19 13.79
N ALA A 133 -4.13 4.49 13.01
CA ALA A 133 -3.27 3.42 13.53
C ALA A 133 -2.36 3.88 14.69
N SER A 134 -1.84 5.11 14.60
CA SER A 134 -1.09 5.77 15.68
C SER A 134 -1.98 6.24 16.84
N SER A 135 -3.23 6.62 16.57
CA SER A 135 -4.23 6.96 17.61
C SER A 135 -4.75 5.73 18.36
N TRP A 136 -4.72 4.54 17.74
CA TRP A 136 -5.22 3.29 18.33
C TRP A 136 -4.31 2.77 19.46
N ILE A 137 -2.99 2.96 19.35
CA ILE A 137 -2.06 2.61 20.44
C ILE A 137 -2.22 3.57 21.62
N ALA A 138 -2.47 4.86 21.36
CA ALA A 138 -2.73 5.84 22.41
C ALA A 138 -4.03 5.54 23.19
N ARG A 139 -5.06 4.98 22.54
CA ARG A 139 -6.34 4.62 23.17
C ARG A 139 -6.34 3.29 23.94
N LEU A 140 -5.33 2.45 23.76
CA LEU A 140 -5.16 1.19 24.51
C LEU A 140 -4.32 1.37 25.79
N ALA A 141 -3.77 2.57 26.00
CA ALA A 141 -2.95 2.93 27.16
C ALA A 141 -3.72 3.75 28.22
N GLU A 142 -5.04 3.95 28.04
CA GLU A 142 -5.99 4.45 29.04
C GLU A 142 -6.79 3.27 29.64
#